data_AF-A0AAX0S496-F1
#
_entry.id   AF-A0AAX0S496-F1
#
_cell.length_a   1.000
_cell.length_b   1.000
_cell.length_c   1.000
_cell.angle_alpha   90.00
_cell.angle_beta   90.00
_cell.angle_gamma   90.00
#
_symmetry.space_group_name_H-M   'P 1'
#
loop_
_entity.id
_entity.type
_entity.pdbx_description
1 polymer ?
#
loop_
_entity_poly.entity_id
_entity_poly.type
_entity_poly.pdbx_seq_one_letter_code
_entity_poly.pdbx_strand_id
1 'polypeptide(L)'
;MTWSDIRNFLQEQYQFLKQSNDVLTCFLLEQIEEFCVINCIGGAKTNEYFFLQFEKVKAQKLARKIHDYIWNESGYQDIQDAGTKDGIGYKRVRKPKFATLSIQRQRHFILHFGKKVERLGLSIQEDIDKILSRNFHRPDYEIEEYPHEAYIRLEWVDKFEQIKPYIDLAFNLR
;
A
#
# COMPACT_ATOMS: atom_id res chain seq x y z
N MET A 1 -21.10 -18.68 9.74
CA MET A 1 -19.74 -19.00 10.15
C MET A 1 -18.77 -18.21 9.30
N THR A 2 -18.30 -17.09 9.84
CA THR A 2 -17.30 -16.18 9.27
C THR A 2 -15.91 -16.50 9.85
N TRP A 3 -14.85 -15.96 9.26
CA TRP A 3 -13.51 -16.06 9.87
C TRP A 3 -13.43 -15.39 11.24
N SER A 4 -14.20 -14.32 11.47
CA SER A 4 -14.30 -13.71 12.79
C SER A 4 -14.98 -14.65 13.79
N ASP A 5 -16.02 -15.37 13.37
CA ASP A 5 -16.68 -16.39 14.21
C ASP A 5 -15.70 -17.51 14.57
N ILE A 6 -14.90 -17.97 13.60
CA ILE A 6 -13.88 -19.01 13.82
C ILE A 6 -12.81 -18.52 14.79
N ARG A 7 -12.29 -17.31 14.61
CA ARG A 7 -11.25 -16.75 15.50
C ARG A 7 -11.77 -16.54 16.92
N ASN A 8 -12.99 -16.04 17.08
CA ASN A 8 -13.62 -15.91 18.40
C ASN A 8 -13.76 -17.28 19.08
N PHE A 9 -14.21 -18.29 18.36
CA PHE A 9 -14.28 -19.66 18.88
C PHE A 9 -12.90 -20.18 19.32
N LEU A 10 -11.86 -20.02 18.48
CA LEU A 10 -10.50 -20.45 18.83
C LEU A 10 -9.95 -19.71 20.06
N GLN A 11 -10.25 -18.42 20.20
CA GLN A 11 -9.89 -17.61 21.36
C GLN A 11 -10.55 -18.14 22.64
N GLU A 12 -11.83 -18.51 22.57
CA GLU A 12 -12.57 -19.12 23.68
C GLU A 12 -11.98 -20.49 24.06
N GLN A 13 -11.67 -21.33 23.06
CA GLN A 13 -11.02 -22.62 23.29
C GLN A 13 -9.64 -22.45 23.94
N TYR A 14 -8.86 -21.45 23.53
CA TYR A 14 -7.56 -21.15 24.14
C TYR A 14 -7.70 -20.86 25.65
N GLN A 15 -8.69 -20.05 26.06
CA GLN A 15 -8.89 -19.73 27.48
C GLN A 15 -9.22 -20.98 28.30
N PHE A 16 -10.04 -21.88 27.76
CA PHE A 16 -10.37 -23.15 28.40
C PHE A 16 -9.13 -24.07 28.52
N LEU A 17 -8.40 -24.24 27.42
CA LEU A 17 -7.24 -25.15 27.36
C LEU A 17 -6.05 -24.68 28.19
N LYS A 18 -5.91 -23.35 28.36
CA LYS A 18 -4.94 -22.75 29.26
C LYS A 18 -5.20 -23.12 30.72
N GLN A 19 -6.47 -23.24 31.12
CA GLN A 19 -6.85 -23.69 32.47
C GLN A 19 -6.57 -25.18 32.68
N SER A 20 -6.69 -26.01 31.63
CA SER A 20 -6.37 -27.44 31.68
C SER A 20 -4.89 -27.76 31.44
N ASN A 21 -4.03 -26.74 31.31
CA ASN A 21 -2.58 -26.87 31.08
C ASN A 21 -2.20 -27.66 29.82
N ASP A 22 -3.02 -27.59 28.76
CA ASP A 22 -2.71 -28.17 27.45
C ASP A 22 -1.81 -27.21 26.65
N VAL A 23 -0.52 -27.25 26.97
CA VAL A 23 0.49 -26.33 26.43
C VAL A 23 0.65 -26.45 24.91
N LEU A 24 0.58 -27.67 24.35
CA LEU A 24 0.79 -27.89 22.92
C LEU A 24 -0.34 -27.28 22.10
N THR A 25 -1.58 -27.53 22.49
CA THR A 25 -2.73 -26.99 21.77
C THR A 25 -2.78 -25.46 21.90
N CYS A 26 -2.48 -24.91 23.08
CA CYS A 26 -2.35 -23.46 23.25
C CYS A 26 -1.31 -22.84 22.31
N PHE A 27 -0.13 -23.45 22.19
CA PHE A 27 0.92 -22.98 21.26
C PHE A 27 0.44 -22.99 19.80
N LEU A 28 -0.24 -24.06 19.36
CA LEU A 28 -0.77 -24.15 18.00
C LEU A 28 -1.85 -23.08 17.72
N LEU A 29 -2.72 -22.82 18.70
CA LEU A 29 -3.74 -21.77 18.59
C LEU A 29 -3.11 -20.37 18.48
N GLU A 30 -2.04 -20.10 19.23
CA GLU A 30 -1.27 -18.84 19.11
C GLU A 30 -0.67 -18.69 17.71
N GLN A 31 -0.10 -19.74 17.13
CA GLN A 31 0.44 -19.71 15.77
C GLN A 31 -0.64 -19.46 14.71
N ILE A 32 -1.83 -20.05 14.86
CA ILE A 32 -2.97 -19.80 13.97
C ILE A 32 -3.44 -18.34 14.09
N GLU A 33 -3.53 -17.82 15.30
CA GLU A 33 -3.96 -16.43 15.53
C GLU A 33 -2.93 -15.44 14.98
N GLU A 34 -1.64 -15.68 15.19
CA GLU A 34 -0.56 -14.90 14.59
C GLU A 34 -0.65 -14.91 13.05
N PHE A 35 -0.84 -16.09 12.45
CA PHE A 35 -1.08 -16.22 11.02
C PHE A 35 -2.30 -15.41 10.55
N CYS A 36 -3.42 -15.49 11.29
CA CYS A 36 -4.62 -14.74 10.96
C CYS A 36 -4.40 -13.23 11.04
N VAL A 37 -3.69 -12.75 12.06
CA VAL A 37 -3.36 -11.33 12.24
C VAL A 37 -2.47 -10.84 11.09
N ILE A 38 -1.38 -11.55 10.79
CA ILE A 38 -0.45 -11.19 9.72
C ILE A 38 -1.17 -11.12 8.36
N ASN A 39 -2.07 -12.06 8.11
CA ASN A 39 -2.80 -12.15 6.84
C ASN A 39 -4.15 -11.43 6.84
N CYS A 40 -4.50 -10.73 7.93
CA CYS A 40 -5.79 -10.06 8.12
C CYS A 40 -7.01 -10.97 7.88
N ILE A 41 -6.91 -12.25 8.23
CA ILE A 41 -8.02 -13.21 8.13
C ILE A 41 -9.03 -12.93 9.24
N GLY A 42 -10.27 -12.61 8.89
CA GLY A 42 -11.32 -12.30 9.88
C GLY A 42 -11.16 -10.95 10.59
N GLY A 43 -10.29 -10.06 10.08
CA GLY A 43 -10.08 -8.70 10.56
C GLY A 43 -10.01 -7.68 9.43
N ALA A 44 -9.89 -6.40 9.76
CA ALA A 44 -9.64 -5.35 8.77
C ALA A 44 -8.22 -5.46 8.21
N LYS A 45 -8.05 -5.18 6.91
CA LYS A 45 -6.73 -5.09 6.29
C LYS A 45 -5.93 -3.93 6.90
N THR A 46 -4.76 -4.23 7.44
CA THR A 46 -3.84 -3.22 7.97
C THR A 46 -2.92 -2.69 6.87
N ASN A 47 -2.19 -1.60 7.14
CA ASN A 47 -1.15 -1.12 6.22
C ASN A 47 -0.07 -2.19 5.97
N GLU A 48 0.30 -2.92 7.03
CA GLU A 48 1.28 -4.01 6.99
C GLU A 48 0.86 -5.13 6.04
N TYR A 49 -0.43 -5.49 6.02
CA TYR A 49 -0.97 -6.44 5.05
C TYR A 49 -0.67 -6.02 3.60
N PHE A 50 -0.86 -4.74 3.26
CA PHE A 50 -0.57 -4.23 1.92
C PHE A 50 0.93 -4.18 1.63
N PHE A 51 1.76 -3.81 2.60
CA PHE A 51 3.21 -3.81 2.43
C PHE A 51 3.75 -5.20 2.13
N LEU A 52 3.26 -6.22 2.83
CA LEU A 52 3.67 -7.61 2.63
C LEU A 52 3.27 -8.19 1.27
N GLN A 53 2.31 -7.56 0.56
CA GLN A 53 1.98 -7.98 -0.80
C GLN A 53 3.09 -7.65 -1.80
N PHE A 54 4.01 -6.73 -1.54
CA PHE A 54 5.12 -6.49 -2.47
C PHE A 54 6.11 -7.67 -2.46
N GLU A 55 6.48 -8.19 -3.64
CA GLU A 55 7.23 -9.45 -3.76
C GLU A 55 8.63 -9.40 -3.15
N LYS A 56 9.31 -8.25 -3.27
CA LYS A 56 10.70 -8.09 -2.85
C LYS A 56 10.75 -7.37 -1.52
N VAL A 57 11.56 -7.87 -0.58
CA VAL A 57 11.80 -7.21 0.72
C VAL A 57 12.21 -5.74 0.56
N LYS A 58 13.00 -5.41 -0.47
CA LYS A 58 13.35 -4.02 -0.84
C LYS A 58 12.10 -3.17 -1.11
N ALA A 59 11.17 -3.67 -1.90
CA ALA A 59 9.92 -2.99 -2.22
C ALA A 59 9.01 -2.84 -0.98
N GLN A 60 8.96 -3.87 -0.11
CA GLN A 60 8.20 -3.80 1.15
C GLN A 60 8.76 -2.72 2.10
N LYS A 61 10.09 -2.64 2.22
CA LYS A 61 10.76 -1.60 3.03
C LYS A 61 10.52 -0.21 2.46
N LEU A 62 10.59 -0.07 1.14
CA LEU A 62 10.30 1.20 0.47
C LEU A 62 8.84 1.61 0.61
N ALA A 63 7.89 0.66 0.54
CA ALA A 63 6.48 0.93 0.75
C ALA A 63 6.20 1.50 2.16
N ARG A 64 6.83 0.91 3.19
CA ARG A 64 6.80 1.45 4.56
C ARG A 64 7.40 2.86 4.62
N LYS A 65 8.58 3.06 4.01
CA LYS A 65 9.23 4.38 3.99
C LYS A 65 8.38 5.45 3.29
N ILE A 66 7.72 5.12 2.18
CA ILE A 66 6.79 6.01 1.48
C ILE A 66 5.61 6.36 2.40
N HIS A 67 5.03 5.36 3.06
CA HIS A 67 3.92 5.56 3.99
C HIS A 67 4.33 6.48 5.15
N ASP A 68 5.44 6.17 5.81
CA ASP A 68 5.98 6.96 6.93
C ASP A 68 6.30 8.38 6.48
N TYR A 69 6.86 8.54 5.28
CA TYR A 69 7.13 9.86 4.73
C TYR A 69 5.84 10.68 4.55
N ILE A 70 4.84 10.12 3.87
CA ILE A 70 3.58 10.83 3.59
C ILE A 70 2.86 11.19 4.89
N TRP A 71 2.84 10.27 5.86
CA TRP A 71 2.03 10.44 7.07
C TRP A 71 2.73 11.24 8.18
N ASN A 72 4.05 11.08 8.32
CA ASN A 72 4.77 11.52 9.52
C ASN A 72 5.92 12.51 9.22
N GLU A 73 6.60 12.43 8.07
CA GLU A 73 7.83 13.19 7.83
C GLU A 73 7.68 14.38 6.86
N SER A 74 6.72 14.30 5.94
CA SER A 74 6.53 15.27 4.85
C SER A 74 6.09 16.66 5.32
N GLY A 75 5.49 16.75 6.51
CA GLY A 75 4.83 17.96 6.99
C GLY A 75 3.51 18.27 6.27
N TYR A 76 2.97 17.34 5.48
CA TYR A 76 1.69 17.53 4.82
C TYR A 76 0.56 17.73 5.82
N GLN A 77 -0.28 18.72 5.53
CA GLN A 77 -1.50 18.96 6.29
C GLN A 77 -2.70 18.29 5.59
N ASP A 78 -3.71 17.96 6.39
CA ASP A 78 -5.01 17.46 5.91
C ASP A 78 -4.95 16.12 5.14
N ILE A 79 -3.96 15.27 5.40
CA ILE A 79 -3.88 13.94 4.79
C ILE A 79 -4.95 13.01 5.38
N GLN A 80 -5.58 12.22 4.51
CA GLN A 80 -6.52 11.16 4.87
C GLN A 80 -6.32 9.92 4.00
N ASP A 81 -6.74 8.77 4.52
CA ASP A 81 -6.87 7.55 3.74
C ASP A 81 -8.02 7.73 2.73
N ALA A 82 -7.76 7.37 1.48
CA ALA A 82 -8.76 7.36 0.43
C ALA A 82 -9.74 6.17 0.54
N GLY A 83 -9.48 5.18 1.39
CA GLY A 83 -10.31 3.99 1.58
C GLY A 83 -10.22 3.02 0.41
N THR A 84 -9.00 2.83 -0.12
CA THR A 84 -8.79 1.98 -1.31
C THR A 84 -8.87 0.49 -0.92
N LYS A 85 -9.64 -0.31 -1.67
CA LYS A 85 -9.83 -1.74 -1.36
C LYS A 85 -8.57 -2.59 -1.58
N ASP A 86 -7.79 -2.19 -2.59
CA ASP A 86 -6.68 -2.96 -3.14
C ASP A 86 -5.35 -2.19 -3.05
N GLY A 87 -5.18 -1.47 -1.94
CA GLY A 87 -3.98 -0.69 -1.67
C GLY A 87 -4.21 0.34 -0.57
N ILE A 88 -3.19 1.16 -0.33
CA ILE A 88 -3.28 2.32 0.58
C ILE A 88 -3.35 3.57 -0.29
N GLY A 89 -4.47 4.29 -0.20
CA GLY A 89 -4.67 5.51 -0.98
C GLY A 89 -4.47 6.76 -0.12
N TYR A 90 -3.78 7.76 -0.65
CA TYR A 90 -3.48 9.00 0.03
C TYR A 90 -4.21 10.15 -0.66
N LYS A 91 -5.02 10.89 0.10
CA LYS A 91 -5.73 12.09 -0.38
C LYS A 91 -5.65 13.21 0.64
N ARG A 92 -6.00 14.42 0.21
CA ARG A 92 -6.26 15.53 1.13
C ARG A 92 -7.75 15.62 1.46
N VAL A 93 -8.10 16.23 2.59
CA VAL A 93 -9.50 16.49 2.99
C VAL A 93 -10.26 17.13 1.83
N ARG A 94 -11.37 16.51 1.42
CA ARG A 94 -12.25 16.96 0.31
C ARG A 94 -11.55 17.11 -1.05
N LYS A 95 -10.32 16.64 -1.20
CA LYS A 95 -9.62 16.56 -2.48
C LYS A 95 -9.55 15.11 -2.93
N PRO A 96 -9.35 14.87 -4.24
CA PRO A 96 -9.15 13.52 -4.71
C PRO A 96 -7.76 12.99 -4.31
N LYS A 97 -7.54 11.69 -4.53
CA LYS A 97 -6.26 11.03 -4.22
C LYS A 97 -5.10 11.60 -5.04
N PHE A 98 -3.95 11.75 -4.39
CA PHE A 98 -2.68 12.16 -5.01
C PHE A 98 -1.67 11.01 -5.12
N ALA A 99 -1.81 9.96 -4.28
CA ALA A 99 -0.97 8.78 -4.39
C ALA A 99 -1.71 7.50 -3.99
N THR A 100 -1.26 6.35 -4.49
CA THR A 100 -1.77 5.03 -4.11
C THR A 100 -0.64 4.00 -4.09
N LEU A 101 -0.42 3.32 -2.96
CA LEU A 101 0.34 2.05 -2.93
C LEU A 101 -0.62 0.93 -3.32
N SER A 102 -0.60 0.52 -4.59
CA SER A 102 -1.51 -0.49 -5.14
C SER A 102 -0.92 -1.89 -5.02
N ILE A 103 -1.76 -2.87 -4.70
CA ILE A 103 -1.42 -4.30 -4.79
C ILE A 103 -2.00 -4.96 -6.06
N GLN A 104 -2.69 -4.18 -6.90
CA GLN A 104 -3.19 -4.60 -8.21
C GLN A 104 -2.17 -4.41 -9.32
N ARG A 105 -2.42 -5.07 -10.48
CA ARG A 105 -1.77 -4.84 -11.78
C ARG A 105 -0.25 -4.61 -11.68
N GLN A 106 0.46 -5.56 -11.07
CA GLN A 106 1.93 -5.55 -10.86
C GLN A 106 2.47 -4.68 -9.72
N ARG A 107 1.61 -4.29 -8.77
CA ARG A 107 2.01 -3.77 -7.44
C ARG A 107 2.86 -2.50 -7.53
N HIS A 108 2.23 -1.44 -8.03
CA HIS A 108 2.87 -0.14 -8.24
C HIS A 108 2.56 0.85 -7.13
N PHE A 109 3.46 1.81 -6.98
CA PHE A 109 3.13 3.09 -6.40
C PHE A 109 2.69 4.05 -7.50
N ILE A 110 1.45 4.50 -7.40
CA ILE A 110 0.77 5.33 -8.40
C ILE A 110 0.72 6.76 -7.87
N LEU A 111 1.19 7.71 -8.67
CA LEU A 111 1.09 9.14 -8.39
C LEU A 111 0.08 9.79 -9.32
N HIS A 112 -0.78 10.66 -8.80
CA HIS A 112 -1.81 11.36 -9.57
C HIS A 112 -1.47 12.84 -9.67
N PHE A 113 -1.37 13.37 -10.88
CA PHE A 113 -0.98 14.75 -11.16
C PHE A 113 -2.10 15.51 -11.88
N GLY A 114 -2.64 16.53 -11.22
CA GLY A 114 -3.66 17.40 -11.83
C GLY A 114 -4.94 16.66 -12.25
N LYS A 115 -5.53 17.13 -13.35
CA LYS A 115 -6.75 16.59 -13.96
C LYS A 115 -6.43 15.70 -15.17
N LYS A 116 -7.33 14.76 -15.48
CA LYS A 116 -7.23 13.85 -16.64
C LYS A 116 -6.94 14.59 -17.96
N VAL A 117 -7.57 15.76 -18.17
CA VAL A 117 -7.42 16.57 -19.40
C VAL A 117 -6.03 17.18 -19.59
N GLU A 118 -5.26 17.36 -18.51
CA GLU A 118 -3.92 17.97 -18.56
C GLU A 118 -2.83 16.94 -18.91
N ARG A 119 -3.14 15.65 -18.73
CA ARG A 119 -2.27 14.52 -19.11
C ARG A 119 -0.85 14.57 -18.54
N LEU A 120 -0.67 15.25 -17.40
CA LEU A 120 0.65 15.47 -16.78
C LEU A 120 1.34 14.18 -16.33
N GLY A 121 0.58 13.10 -16.07
CA GLY A 121 1.14 11.82 -15.67
C GLY A 121 1.99 11.17 -16.77
N LEU A 122 1.72 11.46 -18.05
CA LEU A 122 2.50 10.92 -19.17
C LEU A 122 3.92 11.51 -19.21
N SER A 123 4.04 12.84 -19.16
CA SER A 123 5.36 13.49 -19.18
C SER A 123 6.15 13.19 -17.91
N ILE A 124 5.48 13.14 -16.75
CA ILE A 124 6.14 12.81 -15.48
C ILE A 124 6.60 11.34 -15.46
N GLN A 125 5.87 10.43 -16.12
CA GLN A 125 6.33 9.03 -16.28
C GLN A 125 7.67 8.99 -17.01
N GLU A 126 7.85 9.76 -18.09
CA GLU A 126 9.12 9.80 -18.84
C GLU A 126 10.28 10.28 -17.97
N ASP A 127 10.04 11.27 -17.10
CA ASP A 127 11.06 11.78 -16.18
C ASP A 127 11.43 10.77 -15.09
N ILE A 128 10.42 10.09 -14.54
CA ILE A 128 10.63 8.99 -13.58
C ILE A 128 11.43 7.87 -14.24
N ASP A 129 11.07 7.46 -15.46
CA ASP A 129 11.71 6.38 -16.20
C ASP A 129 13.19 6.68 -16.47
N LYS A 130 13.52 7.94 -16.80
CA LYS A 130 14.91 8.41 -16.93
C LYS A 130 15.69 8.30 -15.62
N ILE A 131 15.11 8.78 -14.50
CA ILE A 131 15.77 8.74 -13.19
C ILE A 131 15.99 7.31 -12.69
N LEU A 132 15.04 6.42 -12.95
CA LEU A 132 15.14 5.00 -12.59
C LEU A 132 15.92 4.19 -13.63
N SER A 133 16.32 4.81 -14.75
CA SER A 133 16.98 4.16 -15.89
C SER A 133 16.24 2.91 -16.37
N ARG A 134 14.91 2.95 -16.32
CA ARG A 134 14.01 1.85 -16.70
C ARG A 134 12.72 2.42 -17.27
N ASN A 135 12.30 1.91 -18.42
CA ASN A 135 11.06 2.35 -19.06
C ASN A 135 9.87 1.54 -18.55
N PHE A 136 8.86 2.23 -18.05
CA PHE A 136 7.60 1.64 -17.66
C PHE A 136 6.69 1.49 -18.88
N HIS A 137 6.43 0.25 -19.30
CA HIS A 137 5.50 0.01 -20.40
C HIS A 137 4.05 0.19 -19.93
N ARG A 138 3.36 1.17 -20.51
CA ARG A 138 1.92 1.41 -20.32
C ARG A 138 1.14 0.84 -21.51
N PRO A 139 0.11 0.02 -21.27
CA PRO A 139 -0.83 -0.36 -22.31
C PRO A 139 -1.57 0.87 -22.87
N ASP A 140 -1.90 0.86 -24.17
CA ASP A 140 -2.55 1.99 -24.85
C ASP A 140 -3.83 2.49 -24.16
N TYR A 141 -4.64 1.55 -23.64
CA TYR A 141 -5.87 1.93 -22.94
C TYR A 141 -5.60 2.72 -21.63
N GLU A 142 -4.47 2.48 -20.95
CA GLU A 142 -4.10 3.23 -19.73
C GLU A 142 -3.53 4.61 -20.05
N ILE A 143 -3.02 4.82 -21.27
CA ILE A 143 -2.60 6.13 -21.76
C ILE A 143 -3.82 7.04 -21.90
N GLU A 144 -4.93 6.53 -22.42
CA GLU A 144 -6.16 7.32 -22.57
C GLU A 144 -7.01 7.37 -21.30
N GLU A 145 -7.07 6.27 -20.54
CA GLU A 145 -7.94 6.21 -19.36
C GLU A 145 -7.32 6.89 -18.13
N TYR A 146 -6.00 6.79 -17.97
CA TYR A 146 -5.27 7.31 -16.81
C TYR A 146 -4.08 8.22 -17.18
N PRO A 147 -4.23 9.20 -18.09
CA PRO A 147 -3.13 10.06 -18.52
C PRO A 147 -2.58 10.99 -17.43
N HIS A 148 -3.29 11.11 -16.31
CA HIS A 148 -2.88 11.89 -15.14
C HIS A 148 -2.13 11.05 -14.10
N GLU A 149 -1.96 9.76 -14.34
CA GLU A 149 -1.24 8.85 -13.44
C GLU A 149 0.18 8.61 -13.95
N ALA A 150 1.14 8.48 -13.03
CA ALA A 150 2.44 7.88 -13.27
C ALA A 150 2.65 6.70 -12.31
N TYR A 151 3.35 5.67 -12.79
CA TYR A 151 3.54 4.39 -12.14
C TYR A 151 5.01 4.19 -11.78
N ILE A 152 5.25 3.80 -10.53
CA ILE A 152 6.57 3.49 -10.01
C ILE A 152 6.56 2.05 -9.50
N ARG A 153 7.41 1.20 -10.10
CA ARG A 153 7.72 -0.10 -9.52
C ARG A 153 8.72 0.08 -8.39
N LEU A 154 8.30 -0.22 -7.16
CA LEU A 154 9.14 -0.02 -5.98
C LEU A 154 10.44 -0.83 -5.99
N GLU A 155 10.48 -1.95 -6.70
CA GLU A 155 11.70 -2.74 -6.90
C GLU A 155 12.79 -2.01 -7.71
N TRP A 156 12.42 -1.04 -8.55
CA TRP A 156 13.32 -0.31 -9.44
C TRP A 156 13.98 0.89 -8.76
N VAL A 157 13.43 1.32 -7.62
CA VAL A 157 13.92 2.48 -6.87
C VAL A 157 15.07 2.03 -5.98
N ASP A 158 16.25 2.62 -6.15
CA ASP A 158 17.42 2.32 -5.33
C ASP A 158 17.48 3.17 -4.06
N LYS A 159 17.06 4.43 -4.18
CA LYS A 159 17.05 5.41 -3.10
C LYS A 159 15.71 6.14 -3.08
N PHE A 160 15.14 6.32 -1.89
CA PHE A 160 13.85 6.99 -1.71
C PHE A 160 13.86 8.41 -2.30
N GLU A 161 15.01 9.08 -2.23
CA GLU A 161 15.25 10.43 -2.76
C GLU A 161 15.01 10.53 -4.26
N GLN A 162 15.09 9.44 -5.03
CA GLN A 162 14.78 9.44 -6.47
C GLN A 162 13.30 9.75 -6.74
N ILE A 163 12.40 9.32 -5.86
CA ILE A 163 10.95 9.42 -6.07
C ILE A 163 10.29 10.45 -5.16
N LYS A 164 10.95 10.85 -4.06
CA LYS A 164 10.43 11.85 -3.11
C LYS A 164 9.95 13.15 -3.79
N PRO A 165 10.69 13.79 -4.71
CA PRO A 165 10.23 15.03 -5.34
C PRO A 165 8.90 14.87 -6.11
N TYR A 166 8.64 13.69 -6.66
CA TYR A 166 7.40 13.41 -7.40
C TYR A 166 6.22 13.17 -6.46
N ILE A 167 6.45 12.64 -5.26
CA ILE A 167 5.43 12.57 -4.21
C ILE A 167 5.02 13.98 -3.80
N ASP A 168 6.00 14.85 -3.57
CA ASP A 168 5.82 16.25 -3.20
C ASP A 168 5.06 17.02 -4.30
N LEU A 169 5.42 16.77 -5.56
CA LEU A 169 4.74 17.33 -6.72
C LEU A 169 3.29 16.84 -6.83
N ALA A 170 3.04 15.55 -6.66
CA ALA A 170 1.69 14.97 -6.73
C ALA A 170 0.78 15.57 -5.65
N PHE A 171 1.26 15.69 -4.41
CA PHE A 171 0.52 16.31 -3.31
C PHE A 171 0.11 17.76 -3.63
N ASN A 172 1.01 18.54 -4.22
CA ASN A 172 0.77 19.95 -4.53
C ASN A 172 -0.19 20.15 -5.72
N LEU A 173 -0.18 19.24 -6.70
CA LEU A 173 -1.01 19.35 -7.90
C LEU A 173 -2.42 18.74 -7.76
N ARG A 174 -2.77 18.16 -6.59
CA ARG A 174 -4.06 17.49 -6.34
C ARG A 174 -4.91 18.15 -5.26
#